data_AF-A0A6M3M0H0-F1
#
_entry.id   AF-A0A6M3M0H0-F1
#
_cell.length_a   1.000
_cell.length_b   1.000
_cell.length_c   1.000
_cell.angle_alpha   90.00
_cell.angle_beta   90.00
_cell.angle_gamma   90.00
#
_symmetry.space_group_name_H-M   'P 1'
#
loop_
_entity.id
_entity.type
_entity.pdbx_description
1 polymer ?
#
loop_
_entity_poly.entity_id
_entity_poly.type
_entity_poly.pdbx_seq_one_letter_code
_entity_poly.pdbx_strand_id
1 'polypeptide(L)' 'MAVDKELLEAVLRHLERKEKADPSWKLVLGAESFTSTQLRDRLQKDKKLWGKVERWAKVLAVDMFNEGSSKIESSSS' A
#
# COMPACT_ATOMS: atom_id res chain seq x y z
N MET A 1 -7.99 -8.10 -15.47
CA MET A 1 -7.73 -8.76 -14.17
C MET A 1 -6.23 -8.85 -13.81
N ALA A 2 -5.28 -8.39 -14.65
CA ALA A 2 -3.85 -8.39 -14.30
C ALA A 2 -3.46 -7.19 -13.40
N VAL A 3 -4.01 -6.00 -13.68
CA VAL A 3 -3.71 -4.75 -12.96
C VAL A 3 -4.01 -4.83 -11.46
N ASP A 4 -5.11 -5.45 -11.05
CA ASP A 4 -5.46 -5.64 -9.63
C ASP A 4 -4.44 -6.49 -8.88
N LYS A 5 -3.87 -7.50 -9.54
CA LYS A 5 -2.90 -8.40 -8.91
C LYS A 5 -1.58 -7.68 -8.67
N GLU A 6 -1.09 -6.94 -9.66
CA GLU A 6 0.13 -6.15 -9.54
C GLU A 6 0.00 -5.05 -8.47
N LEU A 7 -1.16 -4.38 -8.43
CA LEU A 7 -1.47 -3.38 -7.41
C LEU A 7 -1.50 -4.00 -6.01
N LEU A 8 -2.14 -5.16 -5.86
CA LEU A 8 -2.18 -5.90 -4.59
C LEU A 8 -0.77 -6.28 -4.13
N GLU A 9 0.07 -6.82 -5.01
CA GLU A 9 1.45 -7.17 -4.67
C GLU A 9 2.27 -5.94 -4.26
N ALA A 10 2.10 -4.81 -4.96
CA ALA A 10 2.76 -3.54 -4.59
C ALA A 10 2.33 -3.05 -3.19
N VAL A 11 1.03 -3.12 -2.89
CA VAL A 11 0.48 -2.78 -1.58
C VAL A 11 1.07 -3.69 -0.49
N LEU A 12 1.09 -5.01 -0.71
CA LEU A 12 1.64 -5.97 0.26
C LEU A 12 3.12 -5.68 0.55
N ARG A 13 3.91 -5.37 -0.48
CA ARG A 13 5.32 -4.96 -0.32
C ARG A 13 5.47 -3.63 0.40
N HIS A 14 4.57 -2.68 0.16
CA HIS A 14 4.58 -1.40 0.88
C HIS A 14 4.28 -1.60 2.37
N LEU A 15 3.25 -2.39 2.70
CA LEU A 15 2.86 -2.71 4.07
C LEU A 15 4.00 -3.41 4.82
N GLU A 16 4.72 -4.34 4.19
CA GLU A 16 5.89 -4.97 4.80
C GLU A 16 7.02 -3.97 5.07
N ARG A 17 7.30 -3.06 4.13
CA ARG A 17 8.30 -2.00 4.34
C ARG A 17 7.89 -1.04 5.46
N LYS A 18 6.60 -0.68 5.53
CA LYS A 18 6.06 0.17 6.59
C LYS A 18 6.09 -0.51 7.94
N GLU A 19 5.76 -1.79 8.04
CA GLU A 19 5.89 -2.56 9.28
C GLU A 19 7.32 -2.54 9.83
N LYS A 20 8.33 -2.69 8.97
CA LYS A 20 9.75 -2.65 9.36
C LYS A 20 10.21 -1.25 9.78
N ALA A 21 9.71 -0.21 9.12
CA ALA A 21 10.11 1.18 9.39
C ALA A 21 9.35 1.81 10.58
N ASP A 22 8.06 1.52 10.69
CA ASP A 22 7.17 2.01 11.74
C ASP A 22 6.11 0.94 12.08
N PRO A 23 6.38 0.06 13.07
CA PRO A 23 5.44 -1.00 13.46
C PRO A 23 4.16 -0.46 14.10
N SER A 24 4.15 0.83 14.49
CA SER A 24 2.97 1.50 15.03
C SER A 24 2.05 2.07 13.96
N TRP A 25 2.46 2.01 12.69
CA TRP A 25 1.68 2.53 11.57
C TRP A 25 0.33 1.83 11.45
N LYS A 26 -0.71 2.63 11.21
CA LYS A 26 -2.09 2.16 11.01
C LYS A 26 -2.74 2.89 9.85
N LEU A 27 -3.47 2.15 9.03
CA LEU A 27 -4.39 2.73 8.06
C LEU A 27 -5.77 2.88 8.69
N VAL A 28 -6.31 4.09 8.63
CA VAL A 28 -7.69 4.37 9.07
C VAL A 28 -8.60 4.31 7.86
N LEU A 29 -9.58 3.40 7.89
CA LEU A 29 -10.61 3.20 6.89
C LEU A 29 -11.98 3.46 7.52
N GLY A 30 -12.39 4.74 7.55
CA GLY A 30 -13.61 5.16 8.23
C GLY A 30 -13.49 4.99 9.74
N ALA A 31 -14.33 4.13 10.33
CA ALA A 31 -14.31 3.83 11.77
C ALA A 31 -13.33 2.70 12.14
N GLU A 32 -12.79 1.97 11.16
CA GLU A 32 -11.87 0.87 11.38
C GLU A 32 -10.42 1.34 11.21
N SER A 33 -9.51 0.87 12.06
CA SER A 33 -8.07 1.09 11.91
C SER A 33 -7.34 -0.25 11.86
N PHE A 34 -6.44 -0.41 10.90
CA PHE A 34 -5.67 -1.64 10.72
C PHE A 34 -4.18 -1.37 10.76
N THR A 35 -3.44 -2.20 11.48
CA THR A 35 -1.97 -2.20 11.37
C THR A 35 -1.52 -2.75 10.02
N SER A 36 -0.27 -2.48 9.64
CA SER A 36 0.35 -3.04 8.43
C SER A 36 0.17 -4.56 8.33
N THR A 37 0.41 -5.28 9.43
CA THR A 37 0.30 -6.74 9.52
C THR A 37 -1.15 -7.21 9.38
N GLN A 38 -2.10 -6.54 10.03
CA GLN A 38 -3.53 -6.87 9.93
C GLN A 38 -4.06 -6.66 8.50
N LEU A 39 -3.69 -5.56 7.86
CA LEU A 39 -4.04 -5.30 6.47
C LEU A 39 -3.47 -6.36 5.55
N ARG A 40 -2.20 -6.71 5.71
CA ARG A 40 -1.52 -7.73 4.88
C ARG A 40 -2.22 -9.08 4.95
N ASP A 41 -2.59 -9.54 6.15
CA ASP A 41 -3.27 -10.84 6.32
C ASP A 41 -4.70 -10.80 5.76
N ARG A 42 -5.46 -9.74 6.06
CA ARG A 42 -6.85 -9.62 5.63
C ARG A 42 -6.98 -9.40 4.13
N LEU A 43 -6.09 -8.63 3.49
CA LEU A 43 -6.13 -8.35 2.06
C LEU A 43 -6.02 -9.62 1.19
N GLN A 44 -5.34 -10.66 1.68
CA GLN A 44 -5.22 -11.93 0.97
C GLN A 44 -6.50 -12.79 1.04
N LYS A 45 -7.34 -12.57 2.06
CA LYS A 45 -8.50 -13.41 2.38
C LYS A 45 -9.84 -12.70 2.12
N ASP A 46 -9.86 -11.37 2.20
CA ASP A 46 -11.07 -10.55 2.20
C ASP A 46 -11.13 -9.61 0.98
N LYS A 47 -11.86 -10.06 -0.05
CA LYS A 47 -12.10 -9.28 -1.27
C LYS A 47 -12.94 -8.02 -1.01
N LYS A 48 -13.77 -8.00 0.04
CA LYS A 48 -14.57 -6.80 0.39
C LYS A 48 -13.66 -5.73 1.00
N LEU A 49 -12.70 -6.16 1.82
CA LEU A 49 -11.67 -5.26 2.31
C LEU A 49 -10.90 -4.65 1.14
N TRP A 50 -10.46 -5.46 0.16
CA TRP A 50 -9.78 -4.95 -1.04
C TRP A 50 -10.55 -3.81 -1.71
N GLY A 51 -11.86 -3.95 -1.93
CA GLY A 51 -12.68 -2.87 -2.49
C GLY A 51 -12.69 -1.58 -1.66
N LYS A 52 -12.58 -1.67 -0.32
CA LYS A 52 -12.43 -0.50 0.56
C LYS A 52 -11.03 0.13 0.45
N VAL A 53 -9.98 -0.70 0.35
CA VAL A 53 -8.59 -0.22 0.31
C VAL A 53 -8.12 0.14 -1.10
N GLU A 54 -8.84 -0.25 -2.14
CA GLU A 54 -8.47 -0.02 -3.55
C GLU A 54 -8.24 1.46 -3.85
N ARG A 55 -9.09 2.34 -3.31
CA ARG A 55 -8.93 3.78 -3.48
C ARG A 55 -7.64 4.29 -2.84
N TRP A 56 -7.33 3.83 -1.64
CA TRP A 56 -6.07 4.14 -0.96
C TRP A 56 -4.87 3.55 -1.72
N ALA A 57 -4.99 2.31 -2.20
CA ALA A 57 -3.95 1.63 -2.98
C ALA A 57 -3.62 2.37 -4.29
N LYS A 58 -4.64 2.91 -4.97
CA LYS A 58 -4.45 3.75 -6.17
C LYS A 58 -3.71 5.04 -5.85
N VAL A 59 -4.07 5.73 -4.76
CA VAL A 59 -3.36 6.94 -4.30
C VAL A 59 -1.91 6.58 -3.95
N LEU A 60 -1.70 5.48 -3.23
CA LEU A 60 -0.39 4.98 -2.87
C LEU A 60 0.45 4.65 -4.13
N ALA A 61 -0.15 4.04 -5.16
CA ALA A 61 0.56 3.72 -6.39
C ALA A 61 1.02 4.98 -7.13
N VAL A 62 0.20 6.04 -7.14
CA VAL A 62 0.58 7.35 -7.70
C VAL A 62 1.72 7.97 -6.88
N ASP A 63 1.64 7.92 -5.56
CA ASP A 63 2.66 8.44 -4.65
C ASP A 63 4.00 7.69 -4.83
N MET A 64 3.96 6.36 -4.90
CA MET A 64 5.12 5.51 -5.16
C MET A 64 5.73 5.75 -6.55
N PHE A 65 4.90 6.01 -7.57
CA PHE A 65 5.37 6.37 -8.90
C PHE A 65 6.07 7.73 -8.90
N ASN A 66 5.51 8.73 -8.22
CA ASN A 66 6.09 10.06 -8.10
C ASN A 66 7.39 10.05 -7.27
N GLU A 67 7.46 9.26 -6.19
CA GLU A 67 8.69 9.09 -5.41
C GLU A 67 9.79 8.43 -6.25
N GLY A 68 9.44 7.41 -7.04
CA GLY A 68 10.33 6.78 -8.01
C GLY A 68 10.85 7.77 -9.06
N SER A 69 9.97 8.64 -9.58
CA SER A 69 10.32 9.69 -10.55
C SER A 69 11.19 10.80 -9.95
N SER A 70 10.93 11.19 -8.69
CA SER A 70 11.75 12.22 -8.01
C SER A 70 13.16 11.71 -7.69
N LYS A 71 13.28 10.41 -7.40
CA LYS A 71 14.57 9.78 -7.08
C LYS A 71 15.48 9.61 -8.29
N ILE A 72 14.94 9.42 -9.50
CA ILE A 72 15.73 9.40 -10.74
C ILE A 72 16.21 10.80 -11.14
N GLU A 73 15.41 11.85 -10.92
CA GLU A 73 15.86 13.23 -11.13
C GLU A 73 16.98 13.64 -10.16
N SER A 74 16.94 13.15 -8.91
CA SER A 74 17.96 13.46 -7.90
C SER A 74 19.28 12.70 -8.08
N SER A 75 19.36 11.77 -9.05
CA SER A 75 20.55 10.96 -9.33
C SER A 75 21.34 11.44 -10.56
N SER A 76 21.00 12.61 -11.10
CA SER A 76 21.73 13.29 -12.17
C SER A 76 22.25 14.64 -11.66
N SER A 77 23.31 14.63 -10.84
CA SER A 77 24.11 15.82 -10.53
C SER A 77 25.53 15.40 -10.14
#